data_AF-A0A5J4R2U9-F1
#
_entry.id   AF-A0A5J4R2U9-F1
#
_cell.length_a   1.000
_cell.length_b   1.000
_cell.length_c   1.000
_cell.angle_alpha   90.00
_cell.angle_beta   90.00
_cell.angle_gamma   90.00
#
_symmetry.space_group_name_H-M   'P 1'
#
loop_
_entity.id
_entity.type
_entity.pdbx_description
1 polymer ?
#
loop_
_entity_poly.entity_id
_entity_poly.type
_entity_poly.pdbx_seq_one_letter_code
_entity_poly.pdbx_strand_id
1 'polypeptide(L)'
;MPVTDYMDDEKPLYVKTDSGLRITGFYDEAMPESRYVSGGIYGLNEKALSLFQCAMSEGLSRMRNFQRLMITSGLQVKAYPFSKIIDVDHESDIRKAEDFIKKNSQK
;
A
#
# COMPACT_ATOMS: atom_id res chain seq x y z
N MET A 1 -3.19 6.60 1.89
CA MET A 1 -2.18 5.63 2.33
C MET A 1 -0.88 5.83 1.57
N PRO A 2 0.27 5.57 2.22
CA PRO A 2 1.58 5.49 1.59
C PRO A 2 1.63 4.46 0.46
N VAL A 3 2.28 4.85 -0.65
CA VAL A 3 2.58 3.99 -1.80
C VAL A 3 4.01 4.24 -2.23
N THR A 4 4.63 3.31 -2.97
CA THR A 4 6.00 3.50 -3.47
C THR A 4 6.13 2.93 -4.88
N ASP A 5 7.04 3.49 -5.68
CA ASP A 5 7.48 2.95 -6.97
C ASP A 5 8.78 2.11 -6.85
N TYR A 6 9.25 1.88 -5.62
CA TYR A 6 10.30 0.92 -5.30
C TYR A 6 9.70 -0.47 -5.06
N MET A 7 10.01 -1.43 -5.95
CA MET A 7 9.51 -2.80 -5.89
C MET A 7 10.52 -3.73 -5.21
N ASP A 8 10.21 -4.20 -4.01
CA ASP A 8 11.07 -5.13 -3.23
C ASP A 8 10.24 -6.22 -2.52
N ASP A 9 8.92 -6.23 -2.73
CA ASP A 9 7.98 -7.22 -2.21
C ASP A 9 7.85 -8.37 -3.23
N GLU A 10 7.85 -9.62 -2.75
CA GLU A 10 7.63 -10.82 -3.59
C GLU A 10 6.21 -10.92 -4.14
N LYS A 11 5.21 -10.34 -3.44
CA LYS A 11 3.78 -10.38 -3.79
C LYS A 11 3.17 -8.97 -3.76
N PRO A 12 3.68 -8.07 -4.62
CA PRO A 12 3.29 -6.67 -4.62
C PRO A 12 1.79 -6.51 -4.89
N LEU A 13 1.17 -5.58 -4.18
CA LEU A 13 -0.19 -5.13 -4.49
C LEU A 13 -0.11 -3.82 -5.27
N TYR A 14 -0.31 -3.90 -6.58
CA TYR A 14 -0.26 -2.76 -7.49
C TYR A 14 -1.44 -1.82 -7.25
N VAL A 15 -1.16 -0.52 -7.36
CA VAL A 15 -2.11 0.56 -7.09
C VAL A 15 -2.29 1.37 -8.36
N LYS A 16 -3.53 1.48 -8.84
CA LYS A 16 -3.89 2.40 -9.92
C LYS A 16 -4.36 3.72 -9.34
N THR A 17 -3.83 4.82 -9.86
CA THR A 17 -4.22 6.18 -9.46
C THR A 17 -4.64 7.02 -10.64
N ASP A 18 -5.50 8.01 -10.40
CA ASP A 18 -5.68 9.12 -11.35
C ASP A 18 -4.54 10.17 -11.22
N SER A 19 -4.59 11.22 -12.04
CA SER A 19 -3.62 12.34 -12.02
C SER A 19 -3.62 13.09 -10.68
N GLY A 20 -4.71 13.02 -9.93
CA GLY A 20 -4.85 13.58 -8.60
C GLY A 20 -4.41 12.63 -7.49
N LEU A 21 -3.71 11.53 -7.78
CA LEU A 21 -3.29 10.51 -6.79
C LEU A 21 -4.47 9.91 -6.01
N ARG A 22 -5.70 9.95 -6.53
CA ARG A 22 -6.79 9.16 -5.97
C ARG A 22 -6.63 7.74 -6.46
N ILE A 23 -6.70 6.78 -5.53
CA ILE A 23 -6.65 5.36 -5.85
C ILE A 23 -7.98 4.95 -6.47
N THR A 24 -7.90 4.29 -7.61
CA THR A 24 -9.05 3.79 -8.38
C THR A 24 -9.10 2.26 -8.44
N GLY A 25 -8.05 1.57 -8.03
CA GLY A 25 -8.04 0.11 -7.98
C GLY A 25 -6.76 -0.47 -7.37
N PHE A 26 -6.86 -1.74 -6.95
CA PHE A 26 -5.77 -2.54 -6.39
C PHE A 26 -5.70 -3.90 -7.12
N TYR A 27 -4.53 -4.27 -7.60
CA TYR A 27 -4.31 -5.42 -8.49
C TYR A 27 -3.18 -6.32 -7.98
N ASP A 28 -3.35 -7.64 -8.07
CA ASP A 28 -2.29 -8.60 -7.71
C ASP A 28 -1.22 -8.70 -8.81
N GLU A 29 -1.52 -8.21 -10.02
CA GLU A 29 -0.61 -8.18 -11.16
C GLU A 29 -0.41 -6.74 -11.65
N ALA A 30 0.73 -6.51 -12.31
CA ALA A 30 1.05 -5.21 -12.90
C ALA A 30 0.04 -4.89 -14.01
N MET A 31 -0.69 -3.79 -13.87
CA MET A 31 -1.52 -3.27 -14.97
C MET A 31 -0.76 -2.18 -15.73
N PRO A 32 -1.08 -1.93 -17.01
CA PRO A 32 -0.60 -0.75 -17.71
C PRO A 32 -0.82 0.50 -16.85
N GLU A 33 0.19 1.36 -16.75
CA GLU A 33 0.17 2.61 -15.96
C GLU A 33 0.16 2.43 -14.42
N SER A 34 0.27 1.20 -13.90
CA SER A 34 0.43 0.97 -12.46
C SER A 34 1.84 1.32 -12.01
N ARG A 35 2.04 2.58 -11.64
CA ARG A 35 3.34 3.09 -11.18
C ARG A 35 3.69 2.63 -9.76
N TYR A 36 2.69 2.40 -8.92
CA TYR A 36 2.87 2.26 -7.48
C TYR A 36 2.44 0.90 -6.96
N VAL A 37 3.04 0.51 -5.83
CA VAL A 37 2.56 -0.57 -4.96
C VAL A 37 2.14 -0.04 -3.59
N SER A 38 1.23 -0.75 -2.95
CA SER A 38 0.79 -0.49 -1.58
C SER A 38 1.98 -0.62 -0.62
N GLY A 39 2.20 0.40 0.21
CA GLY A 39 3.30 0.42 1.17
C GLY A 39 3.04 -0.28 2.50
N GLY A 40 1.90 -0.98 2.66
CA GLY A 40 1.57 -1.68 3.91
C GLY A 40 1.24 -0.78 5.12
N ILE A 41 1.21 0.54 4.92
CA ILE A 41 0.90 1.54 5.94
C ILE A 41 -0.47 2.14 5.66
N TYR A 42 -1.30 2.30 6.68
CA TYR A 42 -2.69 2.72 6.52
C TYR A 42 -3.03 3.91 7.44
N GLY A 43 -3.58 4.95 6.84
CA GLY A 43 -4.28 6.01 7.56
C GLY A 43 -5.77 5.83 7.33
N LEU A 44 -6.50 5.43 8.38
CA LEU A 44 -7.92 5.11 8.33
C LEU A 44 -8.70 6.11 9.18
N ASN A 45 -9.80 6.63 8.64
CA ASN A 45 -10.76 7.46 9.38
C ASN A 45 -12.02 6.65 9.72
N GLU A 46 -12.96 7.25 10.45
CA GLU A 46 -14.20 6.59 10.88
C GLU A 46 -14.99 5.95 9.74
N LYS A 47 -15.02 6.57 8.54
CA LYS A 47 -15.71 6.01 7.36
C LYS A 47 -15.04 4.74 6.83
N ALA A 48 -13.72 4.66 6.89
CA ALA A 48 -13.01 3.44 6.54
C ALA A 48 -13.22 2.38 7.63
N LEU A 49 -13.13 2.77 8.91
CA LEU A 49 -13.32 1.86 10.05
C LEU A 49 -14.73 1.25 10.07
N SER A 50 -15.76 1.98 9.64
CA SER A 50 -17.14 1.45 9.59
C SER A 50 -17.30 0.28 8.63
N LEU A 51 -16.40 0.10 7.65
CA LEU A 51 -16.41 -1.05 6.75
C LEU A 51 -15.86 -2.32 7.40
N PHE A 52 -15.21 -2.26 8.57
CA PHE A 52 -14.63 -3.44 9.20
C PHE A 52 -15.66 -4.49 9.57
N GLN A 53 -16.85 -4.10 10.04
CA GLN A 53 -17.89 -5.06 10.39
C GLN A 53 -18.37 -5.85 9.16
N CYS A 54 -18.59 -5.15 8.04
CA CYS A 54 -18.91 -5.77 6.75
C CYS A 54 -17.78 -6.70 6.30
N ALA A 55 -16.53 -6.22 6.34
CA ALA A 55 -15.37 -7.02 5.97
C ALA A 55 -15.28 -8.34 6.77
N MET A 56 -15.45 -8.26 8.10
CA MET A 56 -15.41 -9.42 8.98
C MET A 56 -16.56 -10.39 8.71
N SER A 57 -17.78 -9.88 8.47
CA SER A 57 -18.94 -10.73 8.14
C SER A 57 -18.80 -11.46 6.80
N GLU A 58 -18.08 -10.88 5.85
CA GLU A 58 -17.78 -11.48 4.55
C GLU A 58 -16.53 -12.39 4.57
N GLY A 59 -15.90 -12.58 5.73
CA GLY A 59 -14.70 -13.40 5.87
C GLY A 59 -13.44 -12.80 5.26
N LEU A 60 -13.41 -11.47 5.04
CA LEU A 60 -12.25 -10.76 4.51
C LEU A 60 -11.14 -10.68 5.56
N SER A 61 -10.18 -11.60 5.47
CA SER A 61 -9.07 -11.72 6.43
C SER A 61 -7.77 -11.01 6.02
N ARG A 62 -7.65 -10.56 4.76
CA ARG A 62 -6.43 -9.94 4.23
C ARG A 62 -6.60 -8.45 3.98
N MET A 63 -5.62 -7.65 4.42
CA MET A 63 -5.62 -6.20 4.21
C MET A 63 -5.72 -5.78 2.73
N ARG A 64 -5.15 -6.56 1.80
CA ARG A 64 -5.31 -6.30 0.35
C ARG A 64 -6.76 -6.35 -0.10
N ASN A 65 -7.58 -7.20 0.51
CA ASN A 65 -8.99 -7.30 0.16
C ASN A 65 -9.80 -6.20 0.85
N PHE A 66 -9.43 -5.80 2.07
CA PHE A 66 -10.02 -4.61 2.71
C PHE A 66 -9.77 -3.33 1.89
N GLN A 67 -8.57 -3.19 1.32
CA GLN A 67 -8.25 -2.10 0.39
C GLN A 67 -9.17 -2.09 -0.84
N ARG A 68 -9.44 -3.26 -1.42
CA ARG A 68 -10.40 -3.39 -2.52
C ARG A 68 -11.82 -3.04 -2.09
N LEU A 69 -12.24 -3.49 -0.91
CA LEU A 69 -13.55 -3.17 -0.34
C LEU A 69 -13.73 -1.65 -0.20
N MET A 70 -12.72 -0.91 0.28
CA MET A 70 -12.83 0.54 0.36
C MET A 70 -13.15 1.20 -1.00
N ILE A 71 -12.57 0.69 -2.09
CA ILE A 71 -12.84 1.21 -3.44
C ILE A 71 -14.23 0.82 -3.92
N THR A 72 -14.65 -0.44 -3.76
CA THR A 72 -15.97 -0.92 -4.21
C THR A 72 -17.11 -0.35 -3.38
N SER A 73 -16.87 -0.03 -2.10
CA SER A 73 -17.80 0.71 -1.23
C SER A 73 -17.84 2.22 -1.52
N GLY A 74 -17.10 2.71 -2.53
CA GLY A 74 -17.14 4.09 -2.98
C GLY A 74 -16.35 5.08 -2.11
N LEU A 75 -15.50 4.60 -1.20
CA LEU A 75 -14.64 5.50 -0.42
C LEU A 75 -13.57 6.13 -1.31
N GLN A 76 -13.23 7.38 -1.01
CA GLN A 76 -12.11 8.06 -1.64
C GLN A 76 -10.83 7.76 -0.88
N VAL A 77 -9.94 6.99 -1.50
CA VAL A 77 -8.63 6.67 -0.95
C VAL A 77 -7.56 7.47 -1.70
N LYS A 78 -6.76 8.25 -0.97
CA LYS A 78 -5.67 9.07 -1.52
C LYS A 78 -4.34 8.33 -1.40
N ALA A 79 -3.58 8.25 -2.47
CA ALA A 79 -2.19 7.78 -2.45
C ALA A 79 -1.24 8.92 -2.02
N TYR A 80 -0.25 8.55 -1.21
CA TYR A 80 0.85 9.42 -0.79
C TYR A 80 2.15 8.75 -1.21
N PRO A 81 2.84 9.21 -2.26
CA PRO A 81 4.08 8.60 -2.73
C PRO A 81 5.22 8.77 -1.72
N PHE A 82 5.91 7.66 -1.42
CA PHE A 82 7.14 7.60 -0.65
C PHE A 82 8.25 7.11 -1.57
N SER A 83 9.44 7.72 -1.44
CA SER A 83 10.60 7.40 -2.29
C SER A 83 11.13 5.98 -2.07
N LYS A 84 11.01 5.46 -0.85
CA LYS A 84 11.36 4.08 -0.52
C LYS A 84 10.60 3.62 0.72
N ILE A 85 10.08 2.41 0.68
CA ILE A 85 9.52 1.69 1.82
C ILE A 85 10.26 0.35 1.88
N ILE A 86 10.67 -0.06 3.08
CA ILE A 86 11.36 -1.32 3.33
C ILE A 86 10.55 -2.05 4.39
N ASP A 87 9.98 -3.20 4.04
CA ASP A 87 9.41 -4.13 5.01
C ASP A 87 10.55 -5.03 5.52
N VAL A 88 10.62 -5.24 6.84
CA VAL A 88 11.73 -5.97 7.48
C VAL A 88 11.16 -7.22 8.12
N ASP A 89 10.95 -8.24 7.30
CA ASP A 89 10.39 -9.53 7.68
C ASP A 89 11.39 -10.69 7.47
N HIS A 90 12.46 -10.49 6.70
CA HIS A 90 13.58 -11.42 6.55
C HIS A 90 14.92 -10.82 7.03
N GLU A 91 15.87 -11.70 7.38
CA GLU A 91 17.21 -11.30 7.85
C GLU A 91 17.95 -10.40 6.85
N SER A 92 17.79 -10.67 5.55
CA SER A 92 18.40 -9.89 4.47
C SER A 92 17.95 -8.42 4.45
N ASP A 93 16.75 -8.13 4.92
CA ASP A 93 16.17 -6.78 4.86
C ASP A 93 16.73 -5.86 5.93
N ILE A 94 17.27 -6.42 7.03
CA ILE A 94 17.98 -5.67 8.06
C ILE A 94 19.14 -4.88 7.43
N ARG A 95 19.96 -5.55 6.60
CA ARG A 95 21.09 -4.88 5.92
C ARG A 95 20.60 -3.81 4.95
N LYS A 96 19.52 -4.07 4.20
CA LYS A 96 18.91 -3.09 3.28
C LYS A 96 18.45 -1.84 4.05
N ALA A 97 17.84 -2.02 5.22
CA ALA A 97 17.38 -0.93 6.08
C ALA A 97 18.55 -0.13 6.68
N GLU A 98 19.58 -0.81 7.20
CA GLU A 98 20.78 -0.16 7.72
C GLU A 98 21.48 0.71 6.65
N ASP A 99 21.64 0.18 5.44
CA ASP A 99 22.25 0.91 4.32
C ASP A 99 21.40 2.11 3.91
N PHE A 100 20.07 1.99 3.96
CA PHE A 100 19.16 3.10 3.70
C PHE A 100 19.31 4.22 4.72
N ILE A 101 19.42 3.89 6.01
CA ILE A 101 19.61 4.89 7.08
C ILE A 101 20.98 5.57 6.92
N LYS A 102 22.07 4.80 6.76
CA LYS A 102 23.43 5.34 6.62
C LYS A 102 23.56 6.33 5.45
N LYS A 103 22.98 6.00 4.29
CA LYS A 103 22.96 6.89 3.12
C LYS A 103 22.23 8.21 3.36
N ASN A 104 21.21 8.20 4.23
CA ASN A 104 20.40 9.39 4.53
C ASN A 104 20.93 10.21 5.72
N SER A 105 21.71 9.61 6.63
CA SER A 105 22.38 10.34 7.73
C SER A 105 23.64 11.10 7.32
N GLN A 106 24.13 10.89 6.08
CA GLN A 106 25.29 11.59 5.51
C GLN A 106 24.90 12.81 4.65
N LYS A 107 23.63 13.20 4.67
CA LYS A 107 23.12 14.45 4.08
C LYS A 107 22.91 15.48 5.18
#